data_AF-A0A450X2V2-F1
#
_entry.id   AF-A0A450X2V2-F1
#
_cell.length_a   1.000
_cell.length_b   1.000
_cell.length_c   1.000
_cell.angle_alpha   90.00
_cell.angle_beta   90.00
_cell.angle_gamma   90.00
#
_symmetry.space_group_name_H-M   'P 1'
#
loop_
_entity.id
_entity.type
_entity.pdbx_description
1 polymer ?
#
loop_
_entity_poly.entity_id
_entity_poly.type
_entity_poly.pdbx_seq_one_letter_code
_entity_poly.pdbx_strand_id
1 'polypeptide(L)'
;MQQTPQIEASFILDNDGKPKRKLSEKHKHYEVQLSVKDVPGDTYAVTYFLHPTYYNSVREVRDRDSNFAEDLTSYGDYEIQAKIRSSEYPLPLRRNLYEALAETYTGNTDTGILQALTDIKEN
;
A
#
# COMPACT_ATOMS: atom_id res chain seq x y z
N MET A 1 17.87 -17.23 -6.42
CA MET A 1 16.55 -17.56 -5.83
C MET A 1 15.58 -16.54 -6.36
N GLN A 2 14.52 -16.96 -7.05
CA GLN A 2 13.50 -16.03 -7.54
C GLN A 2 12.64 -15.65 -6.33
N GLN A 3 12.69 -14.38 -5.92
CA GLN A 3 11.92 -13.92 -4.77
C GLN A 3 10.44 -13.87 -5.15
N THR A 4 9.56 -14.22 -4.21
CA THR A 4 8.12 -14.23 -4.43
C THR A 4 7.61 -12.79 -4.37
N PRO A 5 6.85 -12.30 -5.35
CA PRO A 5 6.33 -10.94 -5.33
C PRO A 5 5.47 -10.66 -4.10
N GLN A 6 5.58 -9.46 -3.54
CA GLN A 6 4.83 -9.06 -2.34
C GLN A 6 4.32 -7.62 -2.45
N ILE A 7 3.11 -7.40 -1.94
CA ILE A 7 2.58 -6.04 -1.75
C ILE A 7 3.32 -5.38 -0.60
N GLU A 8 3.82 -4.16 -0.83
CA GLU A 8 4.35 -3.27 0.19
C GLU A 8 3.45 -2.05 0.36
N ALA A 9 3.51 -1.45 1.56
CA ALA A 9 2.81 -0.22 1.87
C ALA A 9 3.68 0.67 2.74
N SER A 10 3.66 1.97 2.48
CA SER A 10 4.35 2.99 3.28
C SER A 10 3.49 4.23 3.44
N PHE A 11 3.64 4.96 4.55
CA PHE A 11 3.06 6.28 4.68
C PHE A 11 3.81 7.28 3.79
N ILE A 12 3.07 8.15 3.13
CA ILE A 12 3.67 9.34 2.51
C ILE A 12 3.99 10.32 3.64
N LEU A 13 5.27 10.62 3.83
CA LEU A 13 5.74 11.48 4.91
C LEU A 13 5.79 12.96 4.47
N ASP A 14 5.60 13.86 5.42
CA ASP A 14 5.85 15.30 5.25
C ASP A 14 7.35 15.64 5.43
N ASN A 15 7.68 16.93 5.32
CA ASN A 15 9.06 17.40 5.44
C ASN A 15 9.67 17.18 6.85
N ASP A 16 8.83 16.95 7.87
CA ASP A 16 9.24 16.64 9.23
C ASP A 16 9.33 15.12 9.48
N GLY A 17 9.14 14.30 8.44
CA GLY A 17 9.16 12.85 8.53
C GLY A 17 7.89 12.23 9.13
N LYS A 18 6.80 13.00 9.26
CA LYS A 18 5.54 12.51 9.85
C LYS A 18 4.56 12.06 8.76
N PRO A 19 3.72 11.05 9.02
CA PRO A 19 2.68 10.63 8.09
C PRO A 19 1.76 11.80 7.71
N LYS A 20 1.62 12.06 6.41
CA LYS A 20 0.65 13.02 5.89
C LYS A 20 -0.77 12.54 6.18
N ARG A 21 -1.61 13.50 6.57
CA ARG A 21 -2.97 13.23 7.04
C ARG A 21 -3.96 14.16 6.35
N LYS A 22 -5.13 13.62 6.02
CA LYS A 22 -6.31 14.38 5.62
C LYS A 22 -7.39 14.16 6.67
N LEU A 23 -7.84 15.25 7.29
CA LEU A 23 -8.95 15.23 8.23
C LEU A 23 -10.25 15.21 7.43
N SER A 24 -11.07 14.18 7.64
CA SER A 24 -12.49 14.21 7.32
C SER A 24 -13.29 14.48 8.59
N GLU A 25 -14.56 14.84 8.48
CA GLU A 25 -15.41 15.18 9.64
C GLU A 25 -15.51 14.05 10.68
N LYS A 26 -15.21 12.79 10.29
CA LYS A 26 -15.39 11.60 11.15
C LYS A 26 -14.13 10.76 11.33
N HIS A 27 -13.20 10.78 10.38
CA HIS A 27 -12.02 9.92 10.41
C HIS A 27 -10.76 10.68 10.02
N LYS A 28 -9.63 10.27 10.62
CA LYS A 28 -8.32 10.72 10.22
C LYS A 28 -7.81 9.77 9.14
N HIS A 29 -7.69 10.26 7.91
CA HIS A 29 -7.14 9.49 6.80
C HIS A 29 -5.63 9.76 6.69
N TYR A 30 -4.86 8.71 6.46
CA TYR A 30 -3.43 8.76 6.18
C TYR A 30 -3.18 8.60 4.70
N GLU A 31 -2.25 9.38 4.15
CA GLU A 31 -1.74 9.15 2.80
C GLU A 31 -0.79 7.95 2.81
N VAL A 32 -1.08 6.96 1.97
CA VAL A 32 -0.36 5.69 1.85
C VAL A 32 0.04 5.51 0.40
N GLN A 33 1.25 5.03 0.18
CA GLN A 33 1.71 4.53 -1.10
C GLN A 33 1.75 3.00 -1.05
N LEU A 34 1.08 2.36 -1.99
CA LEU A 34 1.22 0.93 -2.27
C LEU A 34 2.27 0.72 -3.34
N SER A 35 2.98 -0.38 -3.29
CA SER A 35 3.89 -0.83 -4.36
C SER A 35 3.97 -2.37 -4.36
N VAL A 36 4.66 -2.95 -5.33
CA VAL A 36 4.93 -4.39 -5.35
C VAL A 36 6.44 -4.63 -5.50
N LYS A 37 7.04 -5.31 -4.52
CA LYS A 37 8.44 -5.76 -4.62
C LYS A 37 8.54 -7.10 -5.35
N ASP A 38 9.75 -7.38 -5.83
CA ASP A 38 10.14 -8.67 -6.40
C ASP A 38 9.27 -9.13 -7.58
N VAL A 39 8.72 -8.17 -8.32
CA VAL A 39 7.91 -8.42 -9.52
C VAL A 39 8.72 -9.09 -10.62
N PRO A 40 8.13 -10.03 -11.39
CA PRO A 40 8.78 -10.64 -12.53
C PRO A 40 9.37 -9.65 -13.55
N GLY A 41 10.47 -10.03 -14.19
CA GLY A 41 11.20 -9.25 -15.19
C GLY A 41 10.36 -8.78 -16.38
N ASP A 42 9.27 -9.47 -16.67
CA ASP A 42 8.34 -9.25 -17.78
C ASP A 42 7.01 -8.58 -17.35
N THR A 43 6.92 -8.14 -16.08
CA THR A 43 5.75 -7.42 -15.57
C THR A 43 5.55 -6.10 -16.31
N TYR A 44 4.34 -5.87 -16.82
CA TYR A 44 3.97 -4.64 -17.54
C TYR A 44 2.84 -3.86 -16.87
N ALA A 45 2.14 -4.45 -15.91
CA ALA A 45 1.14 -3.74 -15.10
C ALA A 45 0.84 -4.45 -13.77
N VAL A 46 0.37 -3.68 -12.80
CA VAL A 46 -0.25 -4.18 -11.57
C VAL A 46 -1.66 -3.58 -11.46
N THR A 47 -2.66 -4.42 -11.22
CA THR A 47 -4.02 -3.96 -10.90
C THR A 47 -4.28 -4.14 -9.41
N TYR A 48 -4.46 -3.04 -8.69
CA TYR A 48 -4.90 -3.03 -7.29
C TYR A 48 -6.43 -3.08 -7.22
N PHE A 49 -6.94 -3.96 -6.36
CA PHE A 49 -8.35 -4.05 -5.98
C PHE A 49 -8.45 -3.62 -4.51
N LEU A 50 -8.92 -2.40 -4.32
CA LEU A 50 -9.12 -1.74 -3.04
C LEU A 50 -10.53 -2.04 -2.50
N HIS A 51 -10.78 -1.61 -1.27
CA HIS A 51 -12.10 -1.75 -0.66
C HIS A 51 -13.20 -1.07 -1.50
N PRO A 52 -14.44 -1.62 -1.60
CA PRO A 52 -15.50 -1.07 -2.45
C PRO A 52 -15.97 0.35 -2.08
N THR A 53 -15.63 0.85 -0.89
CA THR A 53 -15.94 2.23 -0.47
C THR A 53 -15.12 3.30 -1.19
N TYR A 54 -14.03 2.91 -1.86
CA TYR A 54 -13.26 3.84 -2.69
C TYR A 54 -14.03 4.17 -3.98
N TYR A 55 -14.09 5.45 -4.35
CA TYR A 55 -14.73 5.91 -5.60
C TYR A 55 -14.18 5.20 -6.85
N ASN A 56 -12.86 4.95 -6.87
CA ASN A 56 -12.19 4.13 -7.86
C ASN A 56 -11.45 2.99 -7.15
N SER A 57 -12.18 1.90 -6.87
CA SER A 57 -11.68 0.75 -6.12
C SER A 57 -10.82 -0.21 -6.95
N VAL A 58 -10.79 -0.08 -8.28
CA VAL A 58 -9.93 -0.88 -9.16
C VAL A 58 -8.99 0.03 -9.92
N ARG A 59 -7.68 -0.08 -9.68
CA ARG A 59 -6.67 0.83 -10.24
C ARG A 59 -5.56 0.04 -10.91
N GLU A 60 -5.22 0.40 -12.14
CA GLU A 60 -4.13 -0.21 -12.89
C GLU A 60 -2.95 0.76 -12.97
N VAL A 61 -1.77 0.30 -12.55
CA VAL A 61 -0.51 1.02 -12.66
C VAL A 61 0.39 0.29 -13.66
N ARG A 62 1.01 1.06 -14.56
CA ARG A 62 1.94 0.57 -15.59
C ARG A 62 3.37 1.10 -15.44
N ASP A 63 3.57 1.98 -14.48
CA ASP A 63 4.87 2.58 -14.21
C ASP A 63 5.75 1.59 -13.43
N ARG A 64 6.69 0.98 -14.14
CA ARG A 64 7.62 0.02 -13.55
C ARG A 64 8.71 0.71 -12.73
N ASP A 65 9.10 1.93 -13.09
CA ASP A 65 10.23 2.63 -12.49
C ASP A 65 9.94 3.02 -11.04
N SER A 66 8.66 3.17 -10.69
CA SER A 66 8.17 3.38 -9.32
C SER A 66 7.77 2.08 -8.59
N ASN A 67 8.15 0.89 -9.11
CA ASN A 67 7.67 -0.40 -8.60
C ASN A 67 6.14 -0.53 -8.62
N PHE A 68 5.52 0.05 -9.66
CA PHE A 68 4.06 0.09 -9.83
C PHE A 68 3.35 0.80 -8.66
N ALA A 69 3.93 1.90 -8.19
CA ALA A 69 3.39 2.60 -7.03
C ALA A 69 2.01 3.23 -7.29
N GLU A 70 1.15 3.18 -6.27
CA GLU A 70 -0.17 3.82 -6.26
C GLU A 70 -0.40 4.55 -4.93
N ASP A 71 -0.74 5.82 -5.02
CA ASP A 71 -1.05 6.65 -3.85
C ASP A 71 -2.55 6.61 -3.52
N LEU A 72 -2.86 6.43 -2.24
CA LEU A 72 -4.23 6.40 -1.73
C LEU A 72 -4.33 7.00 -0.33
N THR A 73 -5.55 7.12 0.17
CA THR A 73 -5.82 7.54 1.54
C THR A 73 -6.61 6.48 2.27
N SER A 74 -6.11 5.99 3.40
CA SER A 74 -6.82 5.04 4.26
C SER A 74 -6.99 5.56 5.68
N TYR A 75 -8.10 5.21 6.32
CA TYR A 75 -8.32 5.48 7.75
C TYR A 75 -8.31 4.21 8.61
N GLY A 76 -8.34 3.02 7.99
CA GLY A 76 -8.48 1.74 8.68
C GLY A 76 -7.83 0.60 7.90
N ASP A 77 -7.83 -0.59 8.50
CA ASP A 77 -7.25 -1.79 7.92
C ASP A 77 -8.23 -2.46 6.94
N TYR A 78 -7.69 -3.05 5.89
CA TYR A 78 -8.44 -3.84 4.93
C TYR A 78 -7.51 -4.74 4.13
N GLU A 79 -8.07 -5.80 3.55
CA GLU A 79 -7.33 -6.65 2.62
C GLU A 79 -7.13 -5.91 1.29
N ILE A 80 -5.87 -5.66 0.94
CA ILE A 80 -5.45 -5.20 -0.37
C ILE A 80 -5.26 -6.43 -1.24
N GLN A 81 -5.84 -6.41 -2.44
CA GLN A 81 -5.52 -7.41 -3.46
C GLN A 81 -4.81 -6.73 -4.62
N ALA A 82 -3.81 -7.40 -5.19
CA ALA A 82 -3.12 -6.96 -6.39
C ALA A 82 -3.06 -8.10 -7.39
N LYS A 83 -3.14 -7.78 -8.69
CA LYS A 83 -2.93 -8.72 -9.78
C LYS A 83 -1.77 -8.22 -10.63
N ILE A 84 -0.66 -8.92 -10.56
CA ILE A 84 0.49 -8.69 -11.45
C ILE A 84 0.09 -9.19 -12.85
N ARG A 85 0.35 -8.38 -13.87
CA ARG A 85 0.22 -8.75 -15.28
C ARG A 85 1.60 -8.88 -15.89
N SER A 86 1.95 -10.11 -16.23
CA SER A 86 3.19 -10.48 -16.90
C SER A 86 2.87 -11.35 -18.13
N SER A 87 3.88 -11.66 -18.93
CA SER A 87 3.72 -12.46 -20.15
C SER A 87 3.48 -13.95 -19.86
N GLU A 88 3.97 -14.44 -18.73
CA GLU A 88 3.79 -15.84 -18.33
C GLU A 88 2.39 -16.10 -17.76
N TYR A 89 2.05 -15.51 -16.60
CA TYR A 89 0.74 -15.69 -15.96
C TYR A 89 0.41 -14.55 -15.00
N PRO A 90 -0.87 -14.19 -14.84
CA PRO A 90 -1.25 -13.25 -13.80
C PRO A 90 -1.04 -13.85 -12.40
N LEU A 91 -0.34 -13.14 -11.53
CA LEU A 91 -0.11 -13.55 -10.14
C LEU A 91 -1.02 -12.74 -9.20
N PRO A 92 -1.99 -13.38 -8.52
CA PRO A 92 -2.77 -12.71 -7.49
C PRO A 92 -1.95 -12.62 -6.20
N LEU A 93 -1.92 -11.42 -5.61
CA LEU A 93 -1.36 -11.12 -4.30
C LEU A 93 -2.47 -10.62 -3.38
N ARG A 94 -2.37 -10.93 -2.10
CA ARG A 94 -3.27 -10.42 -1.05
C ARG A 94 -2.48 -10.11 0.20
N ARG A 95 -2.83 -9.02 0.87
CA ARG A 95 -2.21 -8.61 2.13
C ARG A 95 -3.07 -7.61 2.89
N ASN A 96 -3.11 -7.68 4.22
CA ASN A 96 -3.73 -6.61 5.01
C ASN A 96 -2.87 -5.35 4.97
N LEU A 97 -3.50 -4.18 4.87
CA LEU A 97 -2.81 -2.90 4.83
C LEU A 97 -1.96 -2.68 6.08
N TYR A 98 -2.51 -2.96 7.26
CA TYR A 98 -1.78 -2.84 8.52
C TYR A 98 -0.53 -3.73 8.54
N GLU A 99 -0.64 -4.98 8.10
CA GLU A 99 0.50 -5.90 8.08
C GLU A 99 1.58 -5.46 7.10
N ALA A 100 1.20 -4.88 5.96
CA ALA A 100 2.13 -4.30 5.00
C ALA A 100 2.87 -3.09 5.58
N LEU A 101 2.13 -2.16 6.21
CA LEU A 101 2.72 -1.00 6.87
C LEU A 101 3.61 -1.40 8.05
N ALA A 102 3.16 -2.31 8.89
CA ALA A 102 3.90 -2.76 10.07
C ALA A 102 5.23 -3.43 9.69
N GLU A 103 5.27 -4.21 8.60
CA GLU A 103 6.53 -4.77 8.09
C GLU A 103 7.50 -3.65 7.67
N THR A 104 7.04 -2.68 6.87
CA THR A 104 7.83 -1.53 6.40
C THR A 104 8.46 -0.73 7.56
N TYR A 105 7.74 -0.61 8.68
CA TYR A 105 8.18 0.17 9.84
C TYR A 105 8.67 -0.70 11.01
N THR A 106 9.06 -1.95 10.75
CA THR A 106 9.59 -2.83 11.80
C THR A 106 10.81 -2.19 12.48
N GLY A 107 10.76 -2.04 13.80
CA GLY A 107 11.83 -1.42 14.60
C GLY A 107 11.84 0.13 14.57
N ASN A 108 10.89 0.77 13.92
CA ASN A 108 10.74 2.22 13.95
C ASN A 108 10.28 2.69 15.36
N THR A 109 10.81 3.80 15.83
CA THR A 109 10.50 4.38 17.16
C THR A 109 9.83 5.75 17.10
N ASP A 110 9.58 6.26 15.88
CA ASP A 110 8.87 7.53 15.69
C ASP A 110 7.43 7.41 16.17
N THR A 111 7.05 8.27 17.11
CA THR A 111 5.72 8.21 17.74
C THR A 111 4.61 8.57 16.77
N GLY A 112 4.88 9.36 15.73
CA GLY A 112 3.92 9.69 14.69
C GLY A 112 3.59 8.49 13.79
N ILE A 113 4.61 7.73 13.38
CA ILE A 113 4.44 6.49 12.62
C ILE A 113 3.75 5.43 13.46
N LEU A 114 4.18 5.23 14.72
CA LEU A 114 3.56 4.26 15.61
C LEU A 114 2.09 4.58 15.88
N GLN A 115 1.74 5.86 16.08
CA GLN A 115 0.34 6.27 16.23
C GLN A 115 -0.46 6.04 14.94
N ALA A 116 0.13 6.30 13.75
CA ALA A 116 -0.55 6.03 12.49
C ALA A 116 -0.82 4.55 12.27
N LEU A 117 0.12 3.67 12.63
CA LEU A 117 -0.08 2.22 12.61
C LEU A 117 -1.21 1.78 13.53
N THR A 118 -1.27 2.31 14.76
CA THR A 118 -2.36 2.03 15.70
C THR A 118 -3.70 2.51 15.16
N ASP A 119 -3.77 3.75 14.66
CA ASP A 119 -5.00 4.32 14.09
C ASP A 119 -5.54 3.44 12.95
N ILE A 120 -4.67 2.97 12.04
CA ILE A 120 -5.06 2.06 10.95
C ILE A 120 -5.52 0.71 11.49
N LYS A 121 -4.86 0.15 12.50
CA LYS A 121 -5.19 -1.16 13.05
C LYS A 121 -6.55 -1.20 13.76
N GLU A 122 -6.91 -0.11 14.42
CA GLU A 122 -8.09 -0.04 15.30
C GLU A 122 -9.39 0.35 14.57
N ASN A 123 -9.31 0.78 13.31
CA ASN A 123 -10.45 1.18 12.47
C ASN A 123 -10.69 0.19 11.32
#